data_AF-A0A9E2RX48-F1
#
_entry.id   AF-A0A9E2RX48-F1
#
_cell.length_a   1.000
_cell.length_b   1.000
_cell.length_c   1.000
_cell.angle_alpha   90.00
_cell.angle_beta   90.00
_cell.angle_gamma   90.00
#
_symmetry.space_group_name_H-M   'P 1'
#
loop_
_entity.id
_entity.type
_entity.pdbx_description
1 polymer ?
#
loop_
_entity_poly.entity_id
_entity_poly.type
_entity_poly.pdbx_seq_one_letter_code
_entity_poly.pdbx_strand_id
1 'polypeptide(L)'
;MTLQSFSGGVHVRGQLSTTWHGVCRRCGVVVREETSVPVKERYVEHPGPEDEEAYTFEHDILDLAPLVHELILLDLPLAPLCRPDCRGLCPVCGGDRNETDCDCAAPLDPRWATLDGLFADDLKSSLEGED
;
A
#
# COMPACT_ATOMS: atom_id res chain seq x y z
N MET A 1 -13.15 -16.84 -15.14
CA MET A 1 -14.27 -16.18 -14.45
C MET A 1 -15.54 -16.99 -14.70
N THR A 2 -16.44 -17.10 -13.74
CA THR A 2 -17.70 -17.86 -13.80
C THR A 2 -18.85 -17.01 -13.30
N LEU A 3 -20.02 -17.20 -13.92
CA LEU A 3 -21.28 -16.55 -13.57
C LEU A 3 -22.27 -17.62 -13.14
N GLN A 4 -22.92 -17.43 -11.99
CA GLN A 4 -23.91 -18.37 -11.45
C GLN A 4 -25.17 -17.62 -11.05
N SER A 5 -26.28 -17.87 -11.73
CA SER A 5 -27.58 -17.26 -11.41
C SER A 5 -28.11 -17.76 -10.06
N PHE A 6 -28.80 -16.89 -9.34
CA PHE A 6 -29.67 -17.22 -8.20
C PHE A 6 -30.98 -16.42 -8.31
N SER A 7 -31.92 -16.66 -7.39
CA SER A 7 -33.18 -15.91 -7.38
C SER A 7 -32.92 -14.41 -7.13
N GLY A 8 -33.11 -13.57 -8.15
CA GLY A 8 -32.94 -12.12 -8.06
C GLY A 8 -31.55 -11.59 -8.43
N GLY A 9 -30.63 -12.43 -8.93
CA GLY A 9 -29.32 -11.95 -9.34
C GLY A 9 -28.31 -12.98 -9.83
N VAL A 10 -27.03 -12.58 -9.87
CA VAL A 10 -25.89 -13.38 -10.36
C VAL A 10 -24.72 -13.29 -9.39
N HIS A 11 -24.11 -14.43 -9.08
CA HIS A 11 -22.79 -14.50 -8.45
C HIS A 11 -21.70 -14.47 -9.50
N VAL A 12 -20.72 -13.60 -9.27
CA VAL A 12 -19.55 -13.40 -10.11
C VAL A 12 -18.33 -13.92 -9.36
N ARG A 13 -17.68 -14.96 -9.91
CA ARG A 13 -16.46 -15.52 -9.31
C ARG A 13 -15.32 -15.56 -10.30
N GLY A 14 -14.11 -15.28 -9.84
CA GLY A 14 -12.95 -15.36 -10.71
C GLY A 14 -11.69 -14.83 -10.08
N GLN A 15 -10.73 -14.56 -10.94
CA GLN A 15 -9.48 -13.92 -10.61
C GLN A 15 -9.31 -12.76 -11.56
N LEU A 16 -9.02 -11.59 -11.02
CA LEU A 16 -8.60 -10.43 -11.76
C LEU A 16 -7.07 -10.36 -11.67
N SER A 17 -6.40 -10.17 -12.81
CA SER A 17 -4.94 -10.02 -12.85
C SER A 17 -4.62 -8.81 -13.71
N THR A 18 -3.75 -7.93 -13.21
CA THR A 18 -3.34 -6.73 -13.93
C THR A 18 -1.93 -6.30 -13.54
N THR A 19 -1.32 -5.48 -14.38
CA THR A 19 -0.07 -4.78 -14.08
C THR A 19 -0.40 -3.36 -13.61
N TRP A 20 0.23 -2.92 -12.53
CA TRP A 20 0.11 -1.55 -12.05
C TRP A 20 1.45 -0.82 -12.09
N HIS A 21 1.36 0.51 -12.12
CA HIS A 21 2.51 1.41 -12.15
C HIS A 21 2.41 2.37 -10.98
N GLY A 22 3.48 2.49 -10.21
CA GLY A 22 3.58 3.47 -9.13
C GLY A 22 4.98 4.05 -9.03
N VAL A 23 5.20 4.82 -7.97
CA VAL A 23 6.47 5.51 -7.72
C VAL A 23 6.99 5.07 -6.36
N CYS A 24 8.20 4.54 -6.31
CA CYS A 24 8.83 4.12 -5.08
C CYS A 24 8.83 5.29 -4.08
N ARG A 25 8.22 5.09 -2.91
CA ARG A 25 8.11 6.11 -1.86
C ARG A 25 9.47 6.63 -1.38
N ARG A 26 10.54 5.83 -1.54
CA ARG A 26 11.87 6.11 -0.99
C ARG A 26 12.85 6.72 -1.98
N CYS A 27 12.92 6.21 -3.21
CA CYS A 27 13.87 6.69 -4.23
C CYS A 27 13.21 7.39 -5.42
N GLY A 28 11.88 7.33 -5.56
CA GLY A 28 11.18 7.95 -6.69
C GLY A 28 11.25 7.18 -8.01
N VAL A 29 11.95 6.04 -8.07
CA VAL A 29 11.98 5.18 -9.26
C VAL A 29 10.61 4.53 -9.50
N VAL A 30 10.25 4.35 -10.77
CA VAL A 30 9.00 3.69 -11.17
C VAL A 30 9.00 2.24 -10.69
N VAL A 31 7.90 1.84 -10.06
CA VAL A 31 7.60 0.45 -9.68
C VAL A 31 6.60 -0.11 -10.69
N ARG A 32 6.88 -1.31 -11.21
CA ARG A 32 5.97 -2.06 -12.07
C ARG A 32 5.82 -3.46 -11.49
N GLU A 33 4.64 -3.80 -11.03
CA GLU A 33 4.36 -5.10 -10.46
C GLU A 33 3.02 -5.63 -10.97
N GLU A 34 2.87 -6.94 -10.88
CA GLU A 34 1.61 -7.62 -11.15
C GLU A 34 0.85 -7.76 -9.84
N THR A 35 -0.47 -7.56 -9.91
CA THR A 35 -1.39 -7.96 -8.85
C THR A 35 -2.40 -8.97 -9.38
N SER A 36 -2.85 -9.83 -8.47
CA SER A 36 -3.90 -10.79 -8.73
C SER A 36 -4.89 -10.83 -7.56
N VAL A 37 -6.11 -10.38 -7.80
CA VAL A 37 -7.17 -10.23 -6.78
C VAL A 37 -8.30 -11.22 -7.05
N PRO A 38 -8.75 -12.00 -6.03
CA PRO A 38 -9.92 -12.84 -6.17
C PRO A 38 -11.19 -12.01 -6.28
N VAL A 39 -12.07 -12.40 -7.20
CA VAL A 39 -13.39 -11.80 -7.39
C VAL A 39 -14.43 -12.75 -6.81
N LYS A 40 -15.29 -12.27 -5.90
CA LYS A 40 -16.38 -13.06 -5.34
C LYS A 40 -17.57 -12.17 -4.96
N GLU A 41 -18.18 -11.56 -5.97
CA GLU A 41 -19.23 -10.56 -5.76
C GLU A 41 -20.60 -10.99 -6.26
N ARG A 42 -21.61 -10.26 -5.79
CA ARG A 42 -23.01 -10.47 -6.12
C ARG A 42 -23.55 -9.27 -6.87
N TYR A 43 -24.29 -9.55 -7.94
CA TYR A 43 -25.04 -8.56 -8.71
C TYR A 43 -26.54 -8.83 -8.54
N VAL A 44 -27.33 -7.79 -8.27
CA VAL A 44 -28.79 -7.85 -8.09
C VAL A 44 -29.50 -6.84 -9.00
N GLU A 45 -30.68 -7.17 -9.50
CA GLU A 45 -31.45 -6.25 -10.35
C GLU A 45 -32.26 -5.25 -9.51
N HIS A 46 -32.79 -5.70 -8.38
CA HIS A 46 -33.62 -4.91 -7.47
C HIS A 46 -33.09 -5.07 -6.04
N PRO A 47 -32.19 -4.17 -5.58
CA PRO A 47 -31.57 -4.29 -4.27
C PRO A 47 -32.62 -4.12 -3.15
N GLY A 48 -32.62 -5.05 -2.21
CA GLY A 48 -33.35 -4.99 -0.95
C GLY A 48 -32.47 -4.59 0.23
N PRO A 49 -33.00 -4.63 1.47
CA PRO A 49 -32.27 -4.25 2.68
C PRO A 49 -31.02 -5.10 2.96
N GLU A 50 -30.93 -6.31 2.41
CA GLU A 50 -29.80 -7.24 2.59
C GLU A 50 -28.73 -7.10 1.48
N ASP A 51 -28.90 -6.15 0.56
CA ASP A 51 -28.08 -6.00 -0.65
C ASP A 51 -27.15 -4.78 -0.60
N GLU A 52 -26.82 -4.27 0.59
CA GLU A 52 -26.00 -3.05 0.77
C GLU A 52 -24.61 -3.16 0.11
N GLU A 53 -24.03 -4.35 0.11
CA GLU A 53 -22.72 -4.64 -0.50
C GLU A 53 -22.83 -5.22 -1.93
N ALA A 54 -24.05 -5.37 -2.46
CA ALA A 54 -24.26 -5.94 -3.79
C ALA A 54 -24.13 -4.87 -4.89
N TYR A 55 -23.58 -5.27 -6.02
CA TYR A 55 -23.60 -4.46 -7.24
C TYR A 55 -24.96 -4.56 -7.90
N THR A 56 -25.36 -3.53 -8.64
CA THR A 56 -26.60 -3.58 -9.43
C THR A 56 -26.32 -3.87 -10.90
N PHE A 57 -27.30 -4.43 -11.60
CA PHE A 57 -27.27 -4.59 -13.06
C PHE A 57 -28.64 -4.29 -13.64
N GLU A 58 -28.68 -3.94 -14.92
CA GLU A 58 -29.92 -3.65 -15.65
C GLU A 58 -29.87 -4.27 -17.04
N HIS A 59 -31.03 -4.65 -17.59
CA HIS A 59 -31.16 -5.12 -18.97
C HIS A 59 -30.21 -6.29 -19.32
N ASP A 60 -30.00 -7.22 -18.37
CA ASP A 60 -29.06 -8.34 -18.49
C ASP A 60 -27.59 -7.94 -18.72
N ILE A 61 -27.22 -6.69 -18.42
CA ILE A 61 -25.85 -6.16 -18.57
C ILE A 61 -25.23 -5.93 -17.20
N LEU A 62 -24.19 -6.70 -16.89
CA LEU A 62 -23.35 -6.49 -15.70
C LEU A 62 -22.18 -5.57 -16.07
N ASP A 63 -22.18 -4.34 -15.55
CA ASP A 63 -21.00 -3.47 -15.63
C ASP A 63 -20.00 -3.89 -14.56
N LEU A 64 -18.90 -4.51 -15.00
CA LEU A 64 -17.82 -4.95 -14.11
C LEU A 64 -16.82 -3.84 -13.79
N ALA A 65 -16.90 -2.67 -14.44
CA ALA A 65 -15.91 -1.61 -14.24
C ALA A 65 -15.87 -1.08 -12.80
N PRO A 66 -17.00 -0.83 -12.10
CA PRO A 66 -16.98 -0.42 -10.70
C PRO A 66 -16.32 -1.46 -9.80
N LEU A 67 -16.71 -2.73 -9.98
CA LEU A 67 -16.15 -3.87 -9.26
C LEU A 67 -14.64 -3.99 -9.45
N VAL A 68 -14.18 -3.98 -10.70
CA VAL A 68 -12.77 -4.09 -11.05
C VAL A 68 -11.98 -2.94 -10.45
N HIS A 69 -12.51 -1.71 -10.52
CA HIS A 69 -11.86 -0.54 -9.97
C HIS A 69 -11.69 -0.62 -8.45
N GLU A 70 -12.75 -1.02 -7.73
CA GLU A 70 -12.73 -1.17 -6.27
C GLU A 70 -11.72 -2.24 -5.84
N LEU A 71 -11.80 -3.44 -6.42
CA LEU A 71 -10.93 -4.55 -6.05
C LEU A 71 -9.44 -4.25 -6.30
N ILE A 72 -9.12 -3.62 -7.44
CA ILE A 72 -7.73 -3.22 -7.72
C ILE A 72 -7.29 -2.13 -6.76
N LEU A 73 -8.10 -1.08 -6.56
CA LEU A 73 -7.71 0.04 -5.71
C LEU A 73 -7.41 -0.39 -4.27
N LEU A 74 -8.19 -1.35 -3.74
CA LEU A 74 -8.00 -1.90 -2.40
C LEU A 74 -6.76 -2.80 -2.28
N ASP A 75 -6.30 -3.40 -3.38
CA ASP A 75 -5.14 -4.29 -3.38
C ASP A 75 -3.81 -3.52 -3.56
N LEU A 76 -3.82 -2.37 -4.23
CA LEU A 76 -2.61 -1.60 -4.47
C LEU A 76 -1.92 -1.15 -3.18
N PRO A 77 -0.57 -1.24 -3.10
CA PRO A 77 0.16 -0.82 -1.92
C PRO A 77 0.11 0.70 -1.72
N LEU A 78 -0.22 1.14 -0.50
CA LEU A 78 -0.23 2.57 -0.13
C LEU A 78 1.18 3.22 -0.20
N ALA A 79 2.24 2.43 -0.03
CA ALA A 79 3.62 2.90 0.02
C ALA A 79 4.54 1.95 -0.77
N PRO A 80 4.45 1.95 -2.11
CA PRO A 80 5.21 1.04 -2.95
C PRO A 80 6.72 1.28 -2.82
N LEU A 81 7.50 0.20 -2.91
CA LEU A 81 8.96 0.23 -2.91
C LEU A 81 9.46 -0.48 -4.16
N CYS A 82 10.53 0.02 -4.79
CA CYS A 82 11.12 -0.67 -5.96
C CYS A 82 11.84 -1.98 -5.61
N ARG A 83 12.14 -2.18 -4.32
CA ARG A 83 12.66 -3.41 -3.71
C ARG A 83 12.44 -3.38 -2.20
N PRO A 84 12.33 -4.52 -1.50
CA PRO A 84 12.02 -4.57 -0.06
C PRO A 84 12.99 -3.77 0.82
N ASP A 85 14.26 -3.71 0.43
CA ASP A 85 15.36 -3.08 1.15
C ASP A 85 15.78 -1.71 0.56
N CYS A 86 14.92 -1.07 -0.25
CA CYS A 86 15.22 0.21 -0.89
C CYS A 86 15.70 1.24 0.14
N ARG A 87 16.95 1.70 0.01
CA ARG A 87 17.58 2.65 0.93
C ARG A 87 17.08 4.08 0.71
N GLY A 88 16.59 4.38 -0.49
CA GLY A 88 15.99 5.68 -0.82
C GLY A 88 17.01 6.79 -1.00
N LEU A 89 16.53 8.00 -1.26
CA LEU A 89 17.40 9.16 -1.39
C LEU A 89 17.95 9.59 -0.02
N CYS A 90 19.15 10.17 -0.03
CA CYS A 90 19.70 10.87 1.12
C CYS A 90 18.87 12.14 1.38
N PRO A 91 18.36 12.35 2.62
CA PRO A 91 17.54 13.53 2.92
C PRO A 91 18.34 14.84 2.93
N VAL A 92 19.67 14.78 2.89
CA VAL A 92 20.56 15.95 2.92
C VAL A 92 21.01 16.36 1.51
N CYS A 93 21.59 15.43 0.74
CA CYS A 93 22.14 15.74 -0.59
C CYS A 93 21.29 15.24 -1.76
N GLY A 94 20.25 14.45 -1.52
CA GLY A 94 19.41 13.86 -2.56
C GLY A 94 20.03 12.68 -3.32
N GLY A 95 21.26 12.27 -3.01
CA GLY A 95 21.92 11.12 -3.65
C GLY A 95 21.19 9.80 -3.41
N ASP A 96 21.17 8.90 -4.39
CA ASP A 96 20.54 7.59 -4.25
C ASP A 96 21.41 6.63 -3.43
N ARG A 97 20.97 6.34 -2.20
CA ARG A 97 21.67 5.43 -1.28
C ARG A 97 21.61 3.97 -1.74
N ASN A 98 20.84 3.67 -2.78
CA ASN A 98 20.83 2.36 -3.42
C ASN A 98 22.06 2.12 -4.30
N GLU A 99 22.72 3.18 -4.77
CA GLU A 99 23.88 3.13 -5.66
C GLU A 99 25.18 3.47 -4.94
N THR A 100 25.16 4.52 -4.12
CA THR A 100 26.35 5.02 -3.41
C THR A 100 25.98 5.50 -2.02
N ASP A 101 26.85 5.23 -1.03
CA ASP A 101 26.74 5.85 0.28
C ASP A 101 27.24 7.31 0.24
N CYS A 102 26.79 8.12 1.19
CA CYS A 102 27.25 9.50 1.37
C CYS A 102 27.52 9.78 2.85
N ASP A 103 28.51 10.63 3.15
CA ASP A 103 28.89 10.99 4.53
C ASP A 103 28.03 12.13 5.12
N CYS A 104 26.81 12.32 4.61
CA CYS A 104 25.92 13.37 5.09
C CYS A 104 25.44 13.05 6.52
N ALA A 105 25.83 13.89 7.48
CA ALA A 105 25.22 13.88 8.80
C ALA A 105 23.80 14.48 8.73
N ALA A 106 22.82 13.77 9.27
CA ALA A 106 21.48 14.34 9.43
C ALA A 106 21.57 15.52 10.42
N PRO A 107 21.06 16.71 10.07
CA PRO A 107 21.02 17.82 11.01
C PRO A 107 20.12 17.44 12.19
N LEU A 108 20.55 17.77 13.41
CA LEU A 108 19.72 17.66 14.60
C LEU A 108 18.49 18.54 14.40
N ASP A 109 17.30 17.95 14.49
CA ASP A 109 16.05 18.71 14.41
C ASP A 109 15.93 19.53 15.70
N PRO A 110 15.95 20.88 15.63
CA PRO A 110 15.92 21.72 16.83
C PRO A 110 14.65 21.53 17.66
N ARG A 111 13.57 20.99 17.08
CA ARG A 111 12.34 20.66 17.82
C ARG A 111 12.54 19.50 18.81
N TRP A 112 13.55 18.67 18.56
CA TRP A 112 13.88 17.48 19.36
C TRP A 112 15.04 17.73 20.32
N ALA A 113 15.66 18.91 20.31
CA ALA A 113 16.84 19.23 21.13
C ALA A 113 16.62 19.01 22.64
N THR A 114 15.40 19.18 23.14
CA THR A 114 15.06 18.93 24.56
C THR A 114 15.22 17.46 24.97
N LEU A 115 15.17 16.52 24.02
CA LEU A 115 15.31 15.08 24.29
C LEU A 115 16.75 14.64 24.50
N ASP A 116 17.75 15.45 24.13
CA ASP A 116 19.17 15.15 24.36
C ASP A 116 19.47 14.96 25.86
N GLY A 117 18.73 15.64 26.72
CA GLY A 117 18.84 15.49 28.18
C GLY A 117 18.34 14.15 28.72
N LEU A 118 17.53 13.38 27.97
CA LEU A 118 16.97 12.11 28.43
C LEU A 118 17.96 10.95 28.31
N PHE A 119 18.85 10.99 27.32
CA PHE A 119 19.84 9.93 27.09
C PHE A 119 21.17 10.19 27.81
N ALA A 120 21.33 11.37 28.43
CA ALA A 120 22.56 11.77 29.12
C ALA A 120 22.75 11.08 30.49
N ASP A 121 21.65 10.75 31.19
CA ASP A 121 21.70 10.09 32.51
C ASP A 121 21.90 8.57 32.39
N ASP A 122 21.32 7.93 31.38
CA ASP A 122 21.46 6.49 31.14
C ASP A 122 22.87 6.11 30.65
N LEU A 123 23.51 6.93 29.82
CA LEU A 123 24.88 6.69 29.32
C LEU A 123 25.93 6.83 30.43
N LYS A 124 25.71 7.70 31.43
CA LYS A 124 26.57 7.83 32.60
C LYS A 124 26.51 6.60 33.51
N SER A 125 25.30 6.11 33.80
CA SER A 125 25.14 4.92 34.64
C SER A 125 25.76 3.64 34.04
N SER A 126 25.85 3.56 32.71
CA SER A 126 26.47 2.43 32.00
C SER A 126 28.01 2.51 31.92
N LEU A 127 28.59 3.71 32.10
CA LEU A 127 30.04 3.92 32.08
C LEU A 127 30.67 3.99 33.48
N GLU A 128 29.87 4.23 34.52
CA GLU A 128 30.30 4.29 35.92
C GLU A 128 30.13 2.94 36.67
N GLY A 129 29.77 1.87 35.96
CA GLY A 129 29.46 0.53 36.50
C GLY A 129 30.49 -0.58 36.22
N GLU A 130 31.70 -0.25 35.77
CA GLU A 130 32.84 -1.18 35.69
C GLU A 130 33.95 -0.75 36.66
N ASP A 131 33.79 -1.13 37.93
CA ASP A 131 34.86 -1.37 38.91
C ASP A 131 34.40 -2.43 39.94
#